data_AF-A0A1T4SHC8-F1
#
_entry.id   AF-A0A1T4SHC8-F1
#
_cell.length_a   1.000
_cell.length_b   1.000
_cell.length_c   1.000
_cell.angle_alpha   90.00
_cell.angle_beta   90.00
_cell.angle_gamma   90.00
#
_symmetry.space_group_name_H-M   'P 1'
#
loop_
_entity.id
_entity.type
_entity.pdbx_description
1 polymer ?
#
loop_
_entity_poly.entity_id
_entity_poly.type
_entity_poly.pdbx_seq_one_letter_code
_entity_poly.pdbx_strand_id
1 'polypeptide(L)'
;MPLVIKHIEREKNMKKQQGFTLIELVVVIVILGILAVTAAPKFMNLQGDARHASLDGLRGAINGAAGIVYGKAAIAGQENSADPINVGESDHQIQTVYGYPTATSAGIGAALSGVNGEDGDFVMGNLTSGKPGTVEFTFKNYAAAGNAPKGCYLTYTAATSSAIATVKLDPTACKSGNDKTFTVVTTTKQ
;
A
#
# COMPACT_ATOMS: atom_id res chain seq x y z
N MET A 1 82.49 -28.84 -11.61
CA MET A 1 81.96 -29.51 -12.80
C MET A 1 81.04 -30.63 -12.32
N PRO A 2 79.76 -30.73 -12.71
CA PRO A 2 78.75 -29.73 -13.11
C PRO A 2 77.52 -29.69 -12.16
N LEU A 3 76.68 -28.66 -12.32
CA LEU A 3 75.32 -28.53 -11.77
C LEU A 3 74.39 -29.64 -12.29
N VAL A 4 73.48 -30.13 -11.45
CA VAL A 4 72.22 -30.74 -11.94
C VAL A 4 71.05 -30.12 -11.19
N ILE A 5 70.41 -29.15 -11.84
CA ILE A 5 69.12 -28.58 -11.47
C ILE A 5 68.06 -29.66 -11.73
N LYS A 6 67.56 -30.30 -10.67
CA LYS A 6 66.34 -31.13 -10.75
C LYS A 6 65.18 -30.22 -11.12
N HIS A 7 64.73 -30.32 -12.36
CA HIS A 7 63.51 -29.69 -12.83
C HIS A 7 62.33 -30.23 -12.02
N ILE A 8 61.62 -29.34 -11.35
CA ILE A 8 60.33 -29.59 -10.73
C ILE A 8 59.30 -29.65 -11.87
N GLU A 9 58.90 -30.83 -12.30
CA GLU A 9 57.71 -30.98 -13.14
C GLU A 9 56.47 -30.76 -12.27
N ARG A 10 55.93 -29.53 -12.30
CA ARG A 10 54.58 -29.27 -11.80
C ARG A 10 53.59 -29.95 -12.75
N GLU A 11 53.08 -31.10 -12.35
CA GLU A 11 51.86 -31.72 -12.88
C GLU A 11 50.68 -30.74 -12.68
N LYS A 12 50.41 -29.93 -13.71
CA LYS A 12 49.30 -28.98 -13.72
C LYS A 12 48.02 -29.79 -13.99
N ASN A 13 47.37 -30.23 -12.92
CA ASN A 13 46.10 -30.96 -12.95
C ASN A 13 45.00 -30.07 -13.58
N MET A 14 44.87 -30.11 -14.91
CA MET A 14 43.81 -29.43 -15.65
C MET A 14 42.51 -30.21 -15.42
N LYS A 15 41.74 -29.79 -14.41
CA LYS A 15 40.35 -30.22 -14.25
C LYS A 15 39.61 -29.97 -15.56
N LYS A 16 39.20 -31.02 -16.26
CA LYS A 16 38.35 -30.91 -17.45
C LYS A 16 37.07 -30.17 -17.03
N GLN A 17 36.89 -28.94 -17.50
CA GLN A 17 35.60 -28.27 -17.38
C GLN A 17 34.61 -29.03 -18.27
N GLN A 18 33.72 -29.80 -17.64
CA GLN A 18 32.51 -30.30 -18.31
C GLN A 18 31.63 -29.08 -18.57
N GLY A 19 31.61 -28.61 -19.82
CA GLY A 19 30.70 -27.55 -20.25
C GLY A 19 29.26 -28.07 -20.28
N PHE A 20 28.30 -27.19 -20.00
CA PHE A 20 26.88 -27.46 -20.26
C PHE A 20 26.66 -27.75 -21.74
N THR A 21 25.83 -28.75 -22.04
CA THR A 21 25.43 -29.01 -23.42
C THR A 21 24.44 -27.94 -23.90
N LEU A 22 24.46 -27.62 -25.20
CA LEU A 22 23.51 -26.67 -25.77
C LEU A 22 22.05 -27.11 -25.55
N ILE A 23 21.78 -28.42 -25.57
CA ILE A 23 20.44 -28.93 -25.38
C ILE A 23 19.95 -28.80 -23.93
N GLU A 24 20.82 -28.95 -22.93
CA GLU A 24 20.46 -28.70 -21.53
C GLU A 24 20.02 -27.24 -21.33
N LEU A 25 20.73 -26.30 -21.94
CA LEU A 25 20.38 -24.88 -21.84
C LEU A 25 19.03 -24.59 -22.52
N VAL A 26 18.79 -25.17 -23.70
CA VAL A 26 17.51 -24.99 -24.43
C VAL A 26 16.33 -25.58 -23.65
N VAL A 27 16.48 -26.78 -23.10
CA VAL A 27 15.39 -27.41 -22.32
C VAL A 27 15.05 -26.59 -21.08
N VAL A 28 16.05 -26.02 -20.39
CA VAL A 28 15.82 -25.18 -19.21
C VAL A 28 15.02 -23.92 -19.54
N ILE A 29 15.38 -23.19 -20.60
CA ILE A 29 14.63 -21.96 -20.97
C ILE A 29 13.20 -22.27 -21.43
N VAL A 30 12.97 -23.43 -22.07
CA VAL A 30 11.63 -23.87 -22.47
C VAL A 30 10.78 -24.17 -21.24
N ILE A 31 11.32 -24.89 -20.25
CA ILE A 31 10.61 -25.17 -18.99
C ILE A 31 10.31 -23.87 -18.25
N LEU A 32 11.29 -22.96 -18.12
CA LEU A 32 11.07 -21.66 -17.48
C LEU A 32 10.03 -20.81 -18.22
N GLY A 33 9.97 -20.89 -19.55
CA GLY A 33 8.97 -20.21 -20.36
C GLY A 33 7.54 -20.66 -20.06
N ILE A 34 7.31 -21.97 -19.96
CA ILE A 34 5.99 -22.54 -19.64
C ILE A 34 5.55 -22.14 -18.21
N LEU A 35 6.48 -22.21 -17.24
CA LEU A 35 6.20 -21.83 -15.86
C LEU A 35 5.88 -20.34 -15.74
N ALA A 36 6.58 -19.47 -16.48
CA ALA A 36 6.33 -18.03 -16.46
C ALA A 36 4.92 -17.67 -16.96
N VAL A 37 4.48 -18.26 -18.08
CA VAL A 37 3.16 -17.96 -18.67
C VAL A 37 2.01 -18.40 -17.76
N THR A 38 2.17 -19.52 -17.06
CA THR A 38 1.14 -20.04 -16.14
C THR A 38 1.13 -19.33 -14.79
N ALA A 39 2.28 -18.87 -14.29
CA ALA A 39 2.39 -18.18 -13.01
C ALA A 39 2.03 -16.69 -13.07
N ALA A 40 2.32 -16.01 -14.18
CA ALA A 40 2.13 -14.56 -14.29
C ALA A 40 0.69 -14.08 -14.01
N PRO A 41 -0.38 -14.70 -14.56
CA PRO A 41 -1.75 -14.27 -14.29
C PRO A 41 -2.15 -14.43 -12.82
N LYS A 42 -1.65 -15.47 -12.14
CA LYS A 42 -1.91 -15.71 -10.72
C LYS A 42 -1.19 -14.67 -9.85
N PHE A 43 0.06 -14.35 -10.17
CA PHE A 43 0.85 -13.35 -9.44
C PHE A 43 0.22 -11.95 -9.51
N MET A 44 -0.39 -11.58 -10.65
CA MET A 44 -1.09 -10.29 -10.77
C MET A 44 -2.33 -10.20 -9.87
N ASN A 45 -3.13 -11.26 -9.77
CA ASN A 45 -4.31 -11.28 -8.88
C ASN A 45 -3.91 -11.18 -7.40
N LEU A 46 -2.85 -11.90 -6.98
CA LEU A 46 -2.35 -11.86 -5.61
C LEU A 46 -1.92 -10.45 -5.17
N GLN A 47 -1.34 -9.64 -6.06
CA GLN A 47 -0.99 -8.26 -5.75
C GLN A 47 -2.23 -7.38 -5.52
N GLY A 48 -3.28 -7.56 -6.33
CA GLY A 48 -4.55 -6.86 -6.14
C GLY A 48 -5.22 -7.23 -4.83
N ASP A 49 -5.25 -8.51 -4.49
CA ASP A 49 -5.80 -9.01 -3.23
C ASP A 49 -4.99 -8.53 -2.02
N ALA A 50 -3.66 -8.47 -2.12
CA ALA A 50 -2.79 -7.92 -1.07
C ALA A 50 -3.07 -6.43 -0.81
N ARG A 51 -3.26 -5.64 -1.87
CA ARG A 51 -3.65 -4.22 -1.76
C ARG A 51 -5.04 -4.07 -1.14
N HIS A 52 -6.00 -4.89 -1.58
CA HIS A 52 -7.34 -4.92 -1.01
C HIS A 52 -7.31 -5.21 0.50
N ALA A 53 -6.58 -6.27 0.91
CA ALA A 53 -6.44 -6.64 2.32
C ALA A 53 -5.74 -5.53 3.14
N SER A 54 -4.78 -4.82 2.55
CA SER A 54 -4.10 -3.71 3.23
C SER A 54 -5.04 -2.51 3.44
N LEU A 55 -5.87 -2.15 2.45
CA LEU A 55 -6.93 -1.16 2.63
C LEU A 55 -8.00 -1.62 3.62
N ASP A 56 -8.29 -2.92 3.67
CA ASP A 56 -9.23 -3.50 4.64
C ASP A 56 -8.69 -3.41 6.08
N GLY A 57 -7.37 -3.63 6.25
CA GLY A 57 -6.66 -3.35 7.50
C GLY A 57 -6.74 -1.88 7.90
N LEU A 58 -6.51 -0.98 6.94
CA LEU A 58 -6.66 0.46 7.16
C LEU A 58 -8.11 0.83 7.55
N ARG A 59 -9.12 0.20 6.94
CA ARG A 59 -10.53 0.37 7.34
C ARG A 59 -10.75 0.05 8.82
N GLY A 60 -10.16 -1.03 9.30
CA GLY A 60 -10.17 -1.38 10.72
C GLY A 60 -9.53 -0.30 11.59
N ALA A 61 -8.37 0.20 11.19
CA ALA A 61 -7.67 1.27 11.91
C ALA A 61 -8.49 2.58 11.96
N ILE A 62 -9.12 2.97 10.86
CA ILE A 62 -9.97 4.17 10.78
C ILE A 62 -11.20 4.03 11.65
N ASN A 63 -11.88 2.88 11.62
CA ASN A 63 -13.02 2.61 12.50
C ASN A 63 -12.61 2.65 13.98
N GLY A 64 -11.45 2.07 14.31
CA GLY A 64 -10.90 2.10 15.67
C GLY A 64 -10.59 3.53 16.13
N ALA A 65 -9.91 4.31 15.30
CA ALA A 65 -9.58 5.70 15.59
C ALA A 65 -10.84 6.57 15.78
N ALA A 66 -11.82 6.44 14.88
CA ALA A 66 -13.09 7.15 14.99
C ALA A 66 -13.86 6.76 16.27
N GLY A 67 -13.86 5.49 16.65
CA GLY A 67 -14.48 5.01 17.89
C GLY A 67 -13.79 5.54 19.15
N ILE A 68 -12.46 5.63 19.16
CA ILE A 68 -11.69 6.19 20.29
C ILE A 68 -12.00 7.69 20.44
N VAL A 69 -11.99 8.45 19.34
CA VAL A 69 -12.30 9.88 19.33
C VAL A 69 -13.72 10.10 19.82
N TYR A 70 -14.70 9.34 19.32
CA TYR A 70 -16.08 9.40 19.81
C TYR A 70 -16.19 9.07 21.31
N GLY A 71 -15.51 8.04 21.79
CA GLY A 71 -15.48 7.70 23.22
C GLY A 71 -14.95 8.85 24.07
N LYS A 72 -13.91 9.56 23.60
CA LYS A 72 -13.38 10.76 24.27
C LYS A 72 -14.38 11.93 24.24
N ALA A 73 -15.04 12.17 23.11
CA ALA A 73 -16.05 13.22 23.00
C ALA A 73 -17.23 12.97 23.95
N ALA A 74 -17.72 11.74 24.03
CA ALA A 74 -18.82 11.37 24.92
C ALA A 74 -18.45 11.52 26.41
N ILE A 75 -17.21 11.19 26.80
CA ILE A 75 -16.74 11.41 28.17
C ILE A 75 -16.66 12.91 28.51
N ALA A 76 -16.32 13.74 27.52
CA ALA A 76 -16.27 15.19 27.66
C ALA A 76 -17.65 15.87 27.56
N GLY A 77 -18.73 15.13 27.28
CA GLY A 77 -20.07 15.69 27.05
C GLY A 77 -20.17 16.49 25.75
N GLN A 78 -19.33 16.18 24.76
CA GLN A 78 -19.22 16.87 23.47
C GLN A 78 -19.66 15.97 22.29
N GLU A 79 -20.41 14.90 22.55
CA GLU A 79 -20.86 13.93 21.53
C GLU A 79 -21.81 14.51 20.48
N ASN A 80 -22.36 15.71 20.72
CA ASN A 80 -23.17 16.46 19.77
C ASN A 80 -22.50 17.77 19.31
N SER A 81 -21.27 18.03 19.74
CA SER A 81 -20.53 19.26 19.39
C SER A 81 -19.68 19.08 18.14
N ALA A 82 -19.29 20.20 17.55
CA ALA A 82 -18.27 20.30 16.51
C ALA A 82 -16.93 20.84 17.05
N ASP A 83 -16.81 20.91 18.38
CA ASP A 83 -15.58 21.38 19.01
C ASP A 83 -14.44 20.36 18.86
N PRO A 84 -13.18 20.82 18.77
CA PRO A 84 -12.04 19.93 18.84
C PRO A 84 -11.96 19.27 20.22
N ILE A 85 -11.56 18.00 20.25
CA ILE A 85 -11.35 17.27 21.50
C ILE A 85 -9.88 16.89 21.66
N ASN A 86 -9.41 16.81 22.90
CA ASN A 86 -8.08 16.30 23.20
C ASN A 86 -8.09 14.77 23.26
N VAL A 87 -7.25 14.14 22.45
CA VAL A 87 -7.05 12.68 22.44
C VAL A 87 -5.61 12.40 22.88
N GLY A 88 -5.44 12.09 24.17
CA GLY A 88 -4.13 11.82 24.76
C GLY A 88 -3.65 12.99 25.63
N GLU A 89 -2.38 13.38 25.47
CA GLU A 89 -1.78 14.50 26.20
C GLU A 89 -2.31 15.86 25.71
N SER A 90 -2.08 16.91 26.51
CA SER A 90 -2.77 18.21 26.49
C SER A 90 -2.64 19.08 25.22
N ASP A 91 -2.17 18.55 24.08
CA ASP A 91 -2.05 19.31 22.82
C ASP A 91 -2.37 18.49 21.56
N HIS A 92 -2.88 17.25 21.71
CA HIS A 92 -3.32 16.43 20.58
C HIS A 92 -4.81 16.63 20.32
N GLN A 93 -5.13 17.73 19.64
CA GLN A 93 -6.51 18.06 19.27
C GLN A 93 -6.94 17.40 17.97
N ILE A 94 -8.08 16.71 18.03
CA ILE A 94 -8.77 16.16 16.88
C ILE A 94 -10.02 16.98 16.62
N GLN A 95 -10.17 17.53 15.43
CA GLN A 95 -11.38 18.23 15.00
C GLN A 95 -12.53 17.23 14.89
N THR A 96 -13.60 17.47 15.63
CA THR A 96 -14.77 16.58 15.64
C THR A 96 -16.02 17.25 15.07
N VAL A 97 -16.98 16.41 14.69
CA VAL A 97 -18.34 16.80 14.32
C VAL A 97 -19.26 15.69 14.80
N TYR A 98 -20.24 16.04 15.65
CA TYR A 98 -21.09 15.07 16.34
C TYR A 98 -20.26 14.01 17.08
N GLY A 99 -19.19 14.45 17.75
CA GLY A 99 -18.26 13.58 18.49
C GLY A 99 -17.32 12.71 17.64
N TYR A 100 -17.54 12.60 16.33
CA TYR A 100 -16.66 11.83 15.43
C TYR A 100 -15.62 12.72 14.76
N PRO A 101 -14.45 12.20 14.35
CA PRO A 101 -13.47 12.99 13.60
C PRO A 101 -14.05 13.57 12.31
N THR A 102 -13.74 14.83 12.01
CA THR A 102 -14.06 15.42 10.70
C THR A 102 -13.29 14.73 9.58
N ALA A 103 -13.82 14.76 8.35
CA ALA A 103 -13.14 14.21 7.17
C ALA A 103 -12.06 15.18 6.65
N THR A 104 -11.09 15.51 7.51
CA THR A 104 -10.00 16.45 7.23
C THR A 104 -8.68 15.93 7.80
N SER A 105 -7.57 16.55 7.40
CA SER A 105 -6.25 16.27 7.98
C SER A 105 -6.21 16.58 9.49
N ALA A 106 -6.96 17.58 9.97
CA ALA A 106 -7.06 17.93 11.38
C ALA A 106 -8.08 17.08 12.16
N GLY A 107 -8.90 16.29 11.47
CA GLY A 107 -9.85 15.34 12.05
C GLY A 107 -9.32 13.92 11.97
N ILE A 108 -9.90 13.11 11.08
CA ILE A 108 -9.55 11.71 10.91
C ILE A 108 -8.07 11.52 10.52
N GLY A 109 -7.44 12.50 9.88
CA GLY A 109 -6.01 12.44 9.56
C GLY A 109 -5.11 12.54 10.78
N ALA A 110 -5.44 13.43 11.71
CA ALA A 110 -4.71 13.58 12.96
C ALA A 110 -4.97 12.39 13.91
N ALA A 111 -6.11 11.70 13.75
CA ALA A 111 -6.44 10.52 14.54
C ALA A 111 -5.69 9.24 14.10
N LEU A 112 -4.96 9.28 12.98
CA LEU A 112 -4.26 8.13 12.41
C LEU A 112 -2.75 8.37 12.37
N SER A 113 -1.98 7.41 12.86
CA SER A 113 -0.52 7.43 12.71
C SER A 113 -0.12 6.75 11.39
N GLY A 114 0.86 7.34 10.69
CA GLY A 114 1.45 6.76 9.47
C GLY A 114 0.69 7.05 8.18
N VAL A 115 -0.41 7.81 8.21
CA VAL A 115 -1.06 8.35 7.00
C VAL A 115 -0.46 9.71 6.68
N ASN A 116 -0.12 9.95 5.41
CA ASN A 116 0.59 11.15 4.92
C ASN A 116 2.00 11.35 5.53
N GLY A 117 2.57 10.33 6.17
CA GLY A 117 3.95 10.36 6.64
C GLY A 117 4.96 10.25 5.49
N GLU A 118 6.18 10.71 5.73
CA GLU A 118 7.30 10.52 4.79
C GLU A 118 7.55 9.02 4.54
N ASP A 119 7.46 8.22 5.60
CA ASP A 119 7.61 6.75 5.59
C ASP A 119 6.28 5.98 5.49
N GLY A 120 5.15 6.70 5.42
CA GLY A 120 3.82 6.10 5.35
C GLY A 120 3.47 5.56 3.97
N ASP A 121 2.91 4.35 3.92
CA ASP A 121 2.40 3.73 2.67
C ASP A 121 1.07 4.34 2.21
N PHE A 122 0.33 4.98 3.12
CA PHE A 122 -1.00 5.51 2.86
C PHE A 122 -1.00 7.03 2.83
N VAL A 123 -1.83 7.58 1.93
CA VAL A 123 -2.10 9.00 1.81
C VAL A 123 -3.59 9.27 1.93
N MET A 124 -3.91 10.51 2.29
CA MET A 124 -5.25 11.04 2.32
C MET A 124 -5.42 12.10 1.24
N GLY A 125 -6.56 12.14 0.58
CA GLY A 125 -6.90 13.22 -0.34
C GLY A 125 -8.35 13.18 -0.79
N ASN A 126 -8.70 14.10 -1.69
CA ASN A 126 -9.96 14.09 -2.43
C ASN A 126 -9.70 13.48 -3.81
N LEU A 127 -9.78 12.15 -3.90
CA LEU A 127 -9.49 11.37 -5.10
C LEU A 127 -10.69 11.31 -6.06
N THR A 128 -11.91 11.40 -5.53
CA THR A 128 -13.15 11.63 -6.26
C THR A 128 -13.66 13.03 -5.96
N SER A 129 -14.30 13.65 -6.95
CA SER A 129 -14.78 15.04 -6.89
C SER A 129 -15.43 15.34 -5.54
N GLY A 130 -14.74 16.17 -4.74
CA GLY A 130 -14.93 16.29 -3.31
C GLY A 130 -16.39 16.48 -2.90
N LYS A 131 -16.98 15.46 -2.28
CA LYS A 131 -18.21 15.65 -1.51
C LYS A 131 -17.82 16.28 -0.17
N PRO A 132 -18.56 17.29 0.30
CA PRO A 132 -18.31 17.85 1.62
C PRO A 132 -18.49 16.76 2.69
N GLY A 133 -17.58 16.73 3.67
CA GLY A 133 -17.62 15.74 4.75
C GLY A 133 -17.12 14.34 4.37
N THR A 134 -16.50 14.17 3.20
CA THR A 134 -15.83 12.91 2.83
C THR A 134 -14.35 13.13 2.57
N VAL A 135 -13.54 12.12 2.87
CA VAL A 135 -12.14 12.07 2.48
C VAL A 135 -11.77 10.65 2.09
N GLU A 136 -10.82 10.50 1.18
CA GLU A 136 -10.40 9.20 0.68
C GLU A 136 -8.96 8.89 1.07
N PHE A 137 -8.71 7.61 1.27
CA PHE A 137 -7.41 7.05 1.58
C PHE A 137 -7.01 6.10 0.47
N THR A 138 -5.76 6.17 0.06
CA THR A 138 -5.18 5.21 -0.89
C THR A 138 -3.70 5.04 -0.60
N PHE A 139 -3.00 4.23 -1.39
CA PHE A 139 -1.56 4.10 -1.30
C PHE A 139 -0.85 5.33 -1.89
N LYS A 140 0.32 5.65 -1.37
CA LYS A 140 1.13 6.82 -1.77
C LYS A 140 1.44 6.83 -3.27
N ASN A 141 1.66 5.66 -3.87
CA ASN A 141 1.87 5.52 -5.32
C ASN A 141 0.61 5.83 -6.17
N TYR A 142 -0.56 5.98 -5.55
CA TYR A 142 -1.83 6.34 -6.18
C TYR A 142 -2.34 7.73 -5.79
N ALA A 143 -1.54 8.51 -5.05
CA ALA A 143 -1.92 9.79 -4.44
C ALA A 143 -2.30 10.90 -5.43
N ALA A 144 -1.79 10.86 -6.67
CA ALA A 144 -2.12 11.87 -7.66
C ALA A 144 -3.53 11.65 -8.23
N ALA A 145 -4.33 12.71 -8.29
CA ALA A 145 -5.68 12.69 -8.85
C ALA A 145 -5.66 12.10 -10.28
N GLY A 146 -6.34 10.97 -10.47
CA GLY A 146 -6.37 10.23 -11.73
C GLY A 146 -5.45 8.99 -11.82
N ASN A 147 -4.57 8.75 -10.84
CA ASN A 147 -3.65 7.60 -10.83
C ASN A 147 -4.11 6.43 -9.95
N ALA A 148 -5.10 6.62 -9.08
CA ALA A 148 -5.71 5.49 -8.39
C ALA A 148 -6.55 4.67 -9.40
N PRO A 149 -6.27 3.36 -9.58
CA PRO A 149 -7.13 2.52 -10.40
C PRO A 149 -8.56 2.59 -9.83
N LYS A 150 -9.57 2.59 -10.72
CA LYS A 150 -10.97 2.82 -10.32
C LYS A 150 -11.35 1.91 -9.15
N GLY A 151 -11.62 2.52 -7.99
CA GLY A 151 -12.06 1.84 -6.78
C GLY A 151 -10.95 1.36 -5.83
N CYS A 152 -9.66 1.59 -6.10
CA CYS A 152 -8.58 1.26 -5.15
C CYS A 152 -8.35 2.38 -4.13
N TYR A 153 -9.42 2.75 -3.44
CA TYR A 153 -9.41 3.73 -2.36
C TYR A 153 -10.48 3.37 -1.35
N LEU A 154 -10.31 3.90 -0.15
CA LEU A 154 -11.21 3.79 0.96
C LEU A 154 -11.84 5.15 1.22
N THR A 155 -13.16 5.22 1.39
CA THR A 155 -13.88 6.47 1.63
C THR A 155 -14.30 6.55 3.10
N TYR A 156 -13.83 7.59 3.79
CA TYR A 156 -14.36 8.01 5.08
C TYR A 156 -15.43 9.07 4.87
N THR A 157 -16.58 8.90 5.52
CA THR A 157 -17.65 9.90 5.58
C THR A 157 -17.83 10.31 7.03
N ALA A 158 -17.65 11.59 7.32
CA ALA A 158 -17.84 12.15 8.64
C ALA A 158 -19.31 12.02 9.10
N ALA A 159 -19.52 12.06 10.41
CA ALA A 159 -20.85 12.02 10.99
C ALA A 159 -21.67 13.27 10.64
N THR A 160 -22.98 13.12 10.67
CA THR A 160 -23.97 14.19 10.54
C THR A 160 -24.95 14.13 11.71
N SER A 161 -25.87 15.09 11.81
CA SER A 161 -26.91 15.09 12.83
C SER A 161 -27.83 13.87 12.82
N SER A 162 -27.80 13.08 11.74
CA SER A 162 -28.68 11.93 11.53
C SER A 162 -27.94 10.63 11.20
N ALA A 163 -26.61 10.66 11.08
CA ALA A 163 -25.81 9.49 10.73
C ALA A 163 -24.45 9.50 11.42
N ILE A 164 -24.02 8.33 11.90
CA ILE A 164 -22.67 8.13 12.43
C ILE A 164 -21.63 8.16 11.31
N ALA A 165 -20.36 8.36 11.66
CA ALA A 165 -19.26 8.27 10.71
C ALA A 165 -19.17 6.86 10.11
N THR A 166 -18.86 6.77 8.81
CA THR A 166 -18.75 5.48 8.11
C THR A 166 -17.47 5.38 7.31
N VAL A 167 -16.94 4.16 7.25
CA VAL A 167 -15.79 3.82 6.42
C VAL A 167 -16.22 2.78 5.39
N LYS A 168 -16.08 3.10 4.10
CA LYS A 168 -16.44 2.22 3.00
C LYS A 168 -15.22 1.82 2.19
N LEU A 169 -15.12 0.52 1.94
CA LEU A 169 -14.20 -0.06 0.98
C LEU A 169 -15.04 -0.88 0.00
N ASP A 170 -14.86 -0.65 -1.30
CA ASP A 170 -15.53 -1.43 -2.33
C ASP A 170 -15.03 -2.89 -2.28
N PRO A 171 -15.90 -3.92 -2.30
CA PRO A 171 -15.50 -5.33 -2.27
C PRO A 171 -14.64 -5.77 -3.49
N THR A 172 -14.61 -4.94 -4.53
CA THR A 172 -13.79 -5.09 -5.73
C THR A 172 -12.60 -4.13 -5.78
N ALA A 173 -12.37 -3.35 -4.72
CA ALA A 173 -11.25 -2.42 -4.62
C ALA A 173 -9.91 -3.10 -4.92
N CYS A 174 -9.09 -2.46 -5.76
CA CYS A 174 -7.75 -2.90 -6.16
C CYS A 174 -7.66 -4.22 -6.96
N LYS A 175 -8.80 -4.83 -7.34
CA LYS A 175 -8.79 -6.04 -8.18
C LYS A 175 -8.49 -5.70 -9.64
N SER A 176 -7.70 -6.55 -10.29
CA SER A 176 -7.09 -6.37 -11.63
C SER A 176 -8.09 -6.06 -12.77
N GLY A 177 -9.41 -6.25 -12.57
CA GLY A 177 -10.43 -5.96 -13.59
C GLY A 177 -10.80 -4.47 -13.73
N ASN A 178 -10.46 -3.62 -12.76
CA ASN A 178 -10.80 -2.19 -12.76
C ASN A 178 -9.62 -1.27 -13.10
N ASP A 179 -8.41 -1.82 -13.23
CA ASP A 179 -7.23 -1.12 -13.69
C ASP A 179 -7.20 -1.11 -15.23
N LYS A 180 -7.91 -0.14 -15.84
CA LYS A 180 -7.84 0.13 -17.29
C LYS A 180 -6.52 0.81 -17.69
N THR A 181 -5.57 0.92 -16.78
CA THR A 181 -4.31 1.64 -16.94
C THR A 181 -3.13 0.68 -16.76
N PHE A 182 -3.09 -0.37 -17.58
CA PHE A 182 -1.81 -0.81 -18.11
C PHE A 182 -1.29 0.25 -19.10
N THR A 183 -1.07 1.47 -18.63
CA THR A 183 -0.07 2.34 -19.22
C THR A 183 1.22 1.82 -18.62
N VAL A 184 1.97 1.05 -19.40
CA VAL A 184 3.39 0.84 -19.13
C VAL A 184 3.93 2.21 -18.76
N VAL A 185 4.27 2.42 -17.49
CA VAL A 185 5.06 3.58 -17.08
C VAL A 185 6.42 3.30 -17.68
N THR A 186 6.56 3.62 -18.96
CA THR A 186 7.84 3.87 -19.60
C THR A 186 8.43 5.00 -18.79
N THR A 187 9.35 4.63 -17.91
CA THR A 187 10.24 5.53 -17.22
C THR A 187 11.08 6.21 -18.29
N THR A 188 10.51 7.23 -18.92
CA THR A 188 11.26 8.15 -19.77
C THR A 188 11.75 9.23 -18.84
N LYS A 189 12.92 8.99 -18.24
CA LYS A 189 13.78 10.08 -17.79
C LYS A 189 14.06 10.96 -19.02
N GLN A 190 13.59 12.20 -19.00
CA GLN A 190 14.30 13.36 -19.53
C GLN A 190 14.09 14.53 -18.57
#